data_AF-A0A951BUZ6-F1
#
_entry.id   AF-A0A951BUZ6-F1
#
_cell.length_a   1.000
_cell.length_b   1.000
_cell.length_c   1.000
_cell.angle_alpha   90.00
_cell.angle_beta   90.00
_cell.angle_gamma   90.00
#
_symmetry.space_group_name_H-M   'P 1'
#
loop_
_entity.id
_entity.type
_entity.pdbx_description
1 polymer ?
#
loop_
_entity_poly.entity_id
_entity_poly.type
_entity_poly.pdbx_seq_one_letter_code
_entity_poly.pdbx_strand_id
1 'polypeptide(L)'
;MVKNLSFHAPDGSITGLLGVNGAGKSTTLRMICGLLQPDSGSICIDGVIENVLARQSRLGALLDHTGIYSRLTVRENLMYFGRLRGMPSKSLQQRVDEVLAGLALGSIADRRTDGFSQGERMKTAL
;
A
#
# COMPACT_ATOMS: atom_id res chain seq x y z
N MET A 1 13.14 -18.79 -4.80
CA MET A 1 13.91 -18.25 -3.66
C MET A 1 14.77 -17.10 -4.16
N VAL A 2 14.89 -16.02 -3.40
CA VAL A 2 15.72 -14.85 -3.74
C VAL A 2 17.14 -15.09 -3.22
N LYS A 3 18.18 -14.76 -4.00
CA LYS A 3 19.59 -14.96 -3.62
C LYS A 3 20.40 -13.70 -3.95
N ASN A 4 21.17 -13.20 -2.98
CA ASN A 4 22.17 -12.12 -3.13
C ASN A 4 21.65 -10.88 -3.90
N LEU A 5 20.43 -10.45 -3.64
CA LEU A 5 19.85 -9.26 -4.27
C LEU A 5 20.39 -7.99 -3.58
N SER A 6 20.92 -7.07 -4.37
CA SER A 6 21.32 -5.73 -3.92
C SER A 6 20.87 -4.70 -4.95
N PHE A 7 20.15 -3.68 -4.50
CA PHE A 7 19.76 -2.54 -5.31
C PHE A 7 19.43 -1.32 -4.44
N HIS A 8 19.39 -0.14 -5.05
CA HIS A 8 18.95 1.11 -4.45
C HIS A 8 17.81 1.68 -5.30
N ALA A 9 16.71 2.07 -4.66
CA ALA A 9 15.58 2.74 -5.29
C ALA A 9 15.60 4.22 -4.88
N PRO A 10 15.99 5.15 -5.78
CA PRO A 10 16.13 6.55 -5.44
C PRO A 10 14.79 7.28 -5.31
N ASP A 11 14.77 8.33 -4.50
CA ASP A 11 13.62 9.22 -4.35
C ASP A 11 13.19 9.83 -5.69
N GLY A 12 11.88 10.06 -5.83
CA GLY A 12 11.30 10.66 -7.03
C GLY A 12 11.36 9.79 -8.29
N SER A 13 11.76 8.51 -8.16
CA SER A 13 11.95 7.60 -9.30
C SER A 13 11.03 6.39 -9.23
N ILE A 14 10.54 5.96 -10.39
CA ILE A 14 9.81 4.69 -10.52
C ILE A 14 10.83 3.57 -10.70
N THR A 15 10.93 2.69 -9.71
CA THR A 15 11.81 1.51 -9.78
C THR A 15 11.00 0.26 -10.12
N GLY A 16 11.28 -0.37 -11.25
CA GLY A 16 10.63 -1.59 -11.70
C GLY A 16 11.45 -2.85 -11.40
N LEU A 17 10.86 -3.83 -10.71
CA LEU A 17 11.47 -5.15 -10.52
C LEU A 17 10.92 -6.13 -11.57
N LEU A 18 11.72 -6.45 -12.59
CA LEU A 18 11.32 -7.24 -13.75
C LEU A 18 11.94 -8.66 -13.73
N GLY A 19 11.24 -9.63 -14.30
CA GLY A 19 11.69 -11.02 -14.39
C GLY A 19 10.55 -12.00 -14.62
N VAL A 20 10.85 -13.26 -14.90
CA VAL A 20 9.85 -14.32 -15.13
C VAL A 20 9.02 -14.63 -13.87
N ASN A 21 7.90 -15.33 -14.03
CA ASN A 21 7.12 -15.84 -12.89
C ASN A 21 7.99 -16.77 -12.05
N GLY A 22 7.92 -16.64 -10.72
CA GLY A 22 8.77 -17.39 -9.80
C GLY A 22 10.19 -16.83 -9.58
N ALA A 23 10.60 -15.77 -10.30
CA ALA A 23 11.91 -15.12 -10.12
C ALA A 23 12.12 -14.46 -8.73
N GLY A 24 11.08 -14.39 -7.90
CA GLY A 24 11.16 -13.84 -6.54
C GLY A 24 10.68 -12.40 -6.39
N LYS A 25 10.09 -11.79 -7.43
CA LYS A 25 9.61 -10.39 -7.40
C LYS A 25 8.66 -10.09 -6.24
N SER A 26 7.57 -10.85 -6.13
CA SER A 26 6.59 -10.69 -5.05
C SER A 26 7.18 -11.01 -3.68
N THR A 27 8.12 -11.97 -3.62
CA THR A 27 8.86 -12.28 -2.39
C THR A 27 9.70 -11.08 -1.94
N THR A 28 10.42 -10.43 -2.87
CA THR A 28 11.19 -9.21 -2.60
C THR A 28 10.29 -8.07 -2.12
N LEU A 29 9.17 -7.81 -2.79
CA LEU A 29 8.23 -6.76 -2.37
C LEU A 29 7.64 -7.03 -0.98
N ARG A 30 7.30 -8.28 -0.66
CA ARG A 30 6.83 -8.67 0.68
C ARG A 30 7.92 -8.49 1.74
N MET A 31 9.19 -8.75 1.43
CA MET A 31 10.31 -8.47 2.33
C MET A 31 10.49 -6.97 2.59
N ILE A 32 10.41 -6.14 1.55
CA ILE A 32 10.49 -4.68 1.67
C ILE A 32 9.36 -4.13 2.56
N CYS A 33 8.15 -4.67 2.39
CA CYS A 33 6.99 -4.28 3.20
C CYS A 33 7.02 -4.86 4.63
N GLY A 34 8.04 -5.64 4.99
CA GLY A 34 8.15 -6.29 6.31
C GLY A 34 7.13 -7.42 6.54
N LEU A 35 6.51 -7.95 5.48
CA LEU A 35 5.60 -9.10 5.56
C LEU A 35 6.34 -10.45 5.51
N LEU A 36 7.60 -10.43 5.08
CA LEU A 36 8.50 -11.57 5.08
C LEU A 36 9.87 -11.14 5.60
N GLN A 37 10.45 -11.92 6.51
CA GLN A 37 11.79 -11.64 7.00
C GLN A 37 12.83 -12.24 6.05
N PRO A 38 13.86 -11.49 5.61
CA PRO A 38 14.97 -12.06 4.86
C PRO A 38 15.82 -12.96 5.76
N ASP A 39 16.32 -14.06 5.21
CA ASP A 39 17.22 -14.98 5.92
C ASP A 39 18.57 -14.32 6.26
N SER A 40 19.01 -13.36 5.44
CA SER A 40 20.24 -12.60 5.62
C SER A 40 20.18 -11.25 4.89
N GLY A 41 21.07 -10.33 5.26
CA GLY A 41 21.12 -8.98 4.70
C GLY A 41 20.22 -8.00 5.46
N SER A 42 20.01 -6.82 4.87
CA SER A 42 19.21 -5.75 5.48
C SER A 42 18.43 -4.97 4.42
N ILE A 43 17.38 -4.29 4.86
CA ILE A 43 16.57 -3.41 4.02
C ILE A 43 16.49 -2.07 4.74
N CYS A 44 16.89 -0.99 4.06
CA CYS A 44 16.83 0.37 4.58
C CYS A 44 15.67 1.12 3.91
N ILE A 45 14.83 1.78 4.69
CA ILE A 45 13.74 2.64 4.20
C ILE A 45 13.85 3.97 4.94
N ASP A 46 14.09 5.05 4.19
CA ASP A 46 14.30 6.41 4.72
C ASP A 46 15.28 6.45 5.90
N GLY A 47 16.41 5.76 5.77
CA GLY A 47 17.46 5.68 6.78
C GLY A 47 17.20 4.69 7.93
N VAL A 48 16.05 4.00 7.96
CA VAL A 48 15.72 3.03 9.02
C VAL A 48 15.95 1.61 8.56
N ILE A 49 16.69 0.84 9.36
CA ILE A 49 17.09 -0.54 9.06
C ILE A 49 16.39 -1.55 9.98
N GLU A 50 16.57 -1.43 11.31
CA GLU A 50 16.21 -2.52 12.25
C GLU A 50 14.72 -2.52 12.65
N ASN A 51 14.12 -1.34 12.81
CA ASN A 51 12.74 -1.24 13.30
C ASN A 51 11.73 -1.43 12.16
N VAL A 52 11.15 -2.63 12.08
CA VAL A 52 10.15 -3.00 11.06
C VAL A 52 8.93 -2.07 11.08
N LEU A 53 8.38 -1.77 12.26
CA LEU A 53 7.20 -0.91 12.40
C LEU A 53 7.49 0.52 11.92
N ALA A 54 8.67 1.04 12.28
CA ALA A 54 9.10 2.36 11.83
C ALA A 54 9.28 2.41 10.31
N ARG A 55 9.82 1.35 9.67
CA ARG A 55 9.87 1.26 8.20
C ARG A 55 8.48 1.21 7.59
N GLN A 56 7.59 0.36 8.11
CA GLN A 56 6.21 0.20 7.62
C GLN A 56 5.36 1.47 7.75
N SER A 57 5.65 2.33 8.73
CA SER A 57 4.99 3.63 8.87
C SER A 57 5.31 4.62 7.75
N ARG A 58 6.43 4.40 7.03
CA ARG A 58 6.89 5.23 5.92
C ARG A 58 6.55 4.65 4.54
N LEU A 59 5.99 3.44 4.49
CA LEU A 59 5.64 2.75 3.25
C LEU A 59 4.13 2.70 3.02
N GLY A 60 3.72 3.08 1.81
CA GLY A 60 2.47 2.65 1.19
C GLY A 60 2.71 1.38 0.38
N ALA A 61 1.86 0.36 0.54
CA ALA A 61 2.02 -0.92 -0.16
C ALA A 61 0.67 -1.47 -0.60
N LEU A 62 0.55 -1.77 -1.90
CA LEU A 62 -0.56 -2.50 -2.50
C LEU A 62 0.00 -3.78 -3.10
N LEU A 63 -0.04 -4.88 -2.32
CA LEU A 63 0.63 -6.13 -2.69
C LEU A 63 -0.29 -7.16 -3.36
N ASP A 64 -1.60 -7.09 -3.11
CA ASP A 64 -2.62 -7.95 -3.72
C ASP A 64 -4.00 -7.23 -3.69
N HIS A 65 -4.96 -7.65 -4.52
CA HIS A 65 -6.24 -6.97 -4.75
C HIS A 65 -7.29 -7.06 -3.62
N THR A 66 -6.90 -7.44 -2.40
CA THR A 66 -7.82 -7.85 -1.33
C THR A 66 -8.05 -6.81 -0.24
N GLY A 67 -7.55 -5.58 -0.40
CA GLY A 67 -7.57 -4.57 0.66
C GLY A 67 -8.91 -3.93 1.00
N ILE A 68 -9.98 -4.12 0.21
CA ILE A 68 -11.25 -3.42 0.42
C ILE A 68 -12.29 -4.27 1.14
N TYR A 69 -12.99 -3.67 2.10
CA TYR A 69 -14.13 -4.27 2.77
C TYR A 69 -15.40 -4.03 1.93
N SER A 70 -15.87 -5.08 1.25
CA SER A 70 -17.00 -5.03 0.30
C SER A 70 -18.30 -4.45 0.89
N ARG A 71 -18.50 -4.63 2.19
CA ARG A 71 -19.69 -4.13 2.92
C ARG A 71 -19.62 -2.65 3.26
N LEU A 72 -18.43 -2.05 3.19
CA LEU A 72 -18.20 -0.64 3.47
C LEU A 72 -18.26 0.18 2.17
N THR A 73 -18.63 1.44 2.29
CA THR A 73 -18.52 2.44 1.21
C THR A 73 -17.05 2.78 0.92
N VAL A 74 -16.78 3.47 -0.19
CA VAL A 74 -15.42 3.98 -0.48
C VAL A 74 -14.95 4.88 0.65
N ARG A 75 -15.79 5.83 1.08
CA ARG A 75 -15.48 6.74 2.18
C ARG A 75 -15.20 5.98 3.47
N GLU A 76 -16.01 4.98 3.80
CA GLU A 76 -15.81 4.16 4.99
C GLU A 76 -14.52 3.33 4.92
N ASN A 77 -14.16 2.77 3.76
CA ASN A 77 -12.88 2.09 3.56
C ASN A 77 -11.70 3.03 3.82
N LEU A 78 -11.70 4.22 3.20
CA LEU A 78 -10.63 5.21 3.37
C LEU A 78 -10.52 5.68 4.83
N MET A 79 -11.66 5.95 5.47
CA MET A 79 -11.72 6.31 6.89
C MET A 79 -11.20 5.19 7.78
N TYR A 80 -11.55 3.93 7.49
CA TYR A 80 -11.12 2.76 8.25
C TYR A 80 -9.59 2.62 8.23
N PHE A 81 -8.98 2.63 7.04
CA PHE A 81 -7.52 2.49 6.92
C PHE A 81 -6.77 3.69 7.47
N GLY A 82 -7.29 4.91 7.30
CA GLY A 82 -6.69 6.09 7.90
C GLY A 82 -6.68 6.06 9.43
N ARG A 83 -7.76 5.57 10.06
CA ARG A 83 -7.80 5.34 11.51
C ARG A 83 -6.83 4.25 11.95
N LEU A 84 -6.75 3.15 11.20
CA LEU A 84 -5.83 2.05 11.49
C LEU A 84 -4.36 2.51 11.42
N ARG A 85 -4.06 3.49 10.57
CA ARG A 85 -2.75 4.16 10.47
C ARG A 85 -2.54 5.26 11.52
N GLY A 86 -3.47 5.46 12.46
CA GLY A 86 -3.33 6.42 13.55
C GLY A 86 -3.59 7.88 13.17
N MET A 87 -4.26 8.14 12.04
CA MET A 87 -4.53 9.52 11.60
C MET A 87 -5.60 10.19 12.51
N PRO A 88 -5.36 11.42 13.01
CA PRO A 88 -6.36 12.15 13.79
C PRO A 88 -7.64 12.41 12.99
N SER A 89 -8.81 12.34 13.65
CA SER A 89 -10.12 12.41 12.97
C SER A 89 -10.30 13.64 12.09
N LYS A 90 -9.84 14.82 12.54
CA LYS A 90 -9.99 16.08 11.78
C LYS A 90 -9.15 16.08 10.49
N SER A 91 -7.88 15.68 10.59
CA SER A 91 -7.01 15.55 9.41
C SER A 91 -7.44 14.42 8.49
N LEU A 92 -8.03 13.37 9.05
CA LEU A 92 -8.49 12.22 8.28
C LEU A 92 -9.66 12.57 7.37
N GLN A 93 -10.66 13.30 7.85
CA GLN A 93 -11.79 13.71 7.01
C GLN A 93 -11.30 14.51 5.79
N GLN A 94 -10.47 15.52 6.02
CA GLN A 94 -9.88 16.32 4.96
C GLN A 94 -9.08 15.45 3.98
N ARG A 95 -8.24 14.54 4.49
CA ARG A 95 -7.45 13.65 3.64
C ARG A 95 -8.30 12.70 2.80
N VAL A 96 -9.41 12.20 3.35
CA VAL A 96 -10.35 11.37 2.61
C VAL A 96 -10.99 12.16 1.48
N ASP A 97 -11.40 13.40 1.71
CA ASP A 97 -11.98 14.25 0.66
C ASP A 97 -10.95 14.58 -0.44
N GLU A 98 -9.69 14.84 -0.07
CA GLU A 98 -8.58 15.01 -1.02
C GLU A 98 -8.37 13.78 -1.90
N VAL A 99 -8.37 12.57 -1.31
CA VAL A 99 -8.21 11.30 -2.07
C VAL A 99 -9.41 11.05 -2.99
N LEU A 100 -10.63 11.28 -2.50
CA LEU A 100 -11.85 11.11 -3.31
C LEU A 100 -11.84 12.03 -4.53
N ALA A 101 -11.39 13.28 -4.36
CA ALA A 101 -11.24 14.23 -5.46
C ALA A 101 -10.11 13.81 -6.42
N GLY A 102 -8.93 13.49 -5.89
CA GLY A 102 -7.75 13.15 -6.67
C GLY A 102 -7.90 11.88 -7.52
N LEU A 103 -8.71 10.91 -7.07
CA LEU A 103 -8.98 9.67 -7.80
C LEU A 103 -10.30 9.69 -8.60
N ALA A 104 -11.00 10.83 -8.60
CA ALA A 104 -12.32 11.00 -9.20
C ALA A 104 -13.36 9.96 -8.71
N LEU A 105 -13.38 9.71 -7.39
CA LEU A 105 -14.27 8.75 -6.72
C LEU A 105 -15.51 9.41 -6.10
N GLY A 106 -15.65 10.74 -6.22
CA GLY A 106 -16.73 11.49 -5.56
C GLY A 106 -18.14 10.97 -5.86
N SER A 107 -18.43 10.56 -7.10
CA SER A 107 -19.74 10.03 -7.50
C SER A 107 -20.07 8.65 -6.91
N ILE A 108 -19.06 7.94 -6.38
CA ILE A 108 -19.22 6.61 -5.79
C ILE A 108 -18.80 6.56 -4.32
N ALA A 109 -18.49 7.70 -3.71
CA ALA A 109 -17.91 7.80 -2.37
C ALA A 109 -18.75 7.07 -1.31
N ASP A 110 -20.08 7.20 -1.42
CA ASP A 110 -21.04 6.65 -0.45
C ASP A 110 -21.73 5.37 -0.96
N ARG A 111 -21.26 4.79 -2.07
CA ARG A 111 -21.70 3.47 -2.56
C ARG A 111 -20.88 2.38 -1.87
N ARG A 112 -21.55 1.30 -1.44
CA ARG A 112 -20.88 0.08 -0.98
C ARG A 112 -20.01 -0.48 -2.12
N THR A 113 -18.84 -0.98 -1.75
CA THR A 113 -17.85 -1.49 -2.71
C THR A 113 -18.18 -2.87 -3.27
N ASP A 114 -19.25 -3.52 -2.78
CA ASP A 114 -19.80 -4.71 -3.41
C ASP A 114 -20.29 -4.42 -4.84
N GLY A 115 -20.01 -5.34 -5.76
CA GLY A 115 -20.30 -5.14 -7.19
C GLY A 115 -19.41 -4.12 -7.92
N PHE A 116 -18.40 -3.53 -7.28
CA PHE A 116 -17.46 -2.64 -7.98
C PHE A 116 -16.66 -3.39 -9.05
N SER A 117 -16.44 -2.70 -10.18
CA SER A 117 -15.51 -3.13 -11.23
C SER A 117 -14.08 -3.23 -10.69
N GLN A 118 -13.21 -3.99 -11.38
CA GLN A 118 -11.81 -4.11 -10.98
C GLN A 118 -11.11 -2.74 -10.86
N GLY A 119 -11.41 -1.80 -11.76
CA GLY A 119 -10.85 -0.45 -11.73
C GLY A 119 -11.31 0.38 -10.52
N GLU A 120 -12.60 0.32 -10.17
CA GLU A 120 -13.11 1.00 -8.98
C GLU A 120 -12.53 0.39 -7.69
N ARG A 121 -12.39 -0.94 -7.64
CA ARG A 121 -11.73 -1.62 -6.52
C ARG A 121 -10.26 -1.22 -6.38
N MET A 122 -9.54 -1.16 -7.49
CA MET A 122 -8.14 -0.72 -7.51
C MET A 122 -8.00 0.70 -7.00
N LYS A 123 -8.82 1.64 -7.49
CA LYS A 123 -8.82 3.03 -7.00
C LYS A 123 -9.17 3.15 -5.52
N THR A 124 -10.09 2.34 -5.03
CA THR A 124 -10.48 2.36 -3.60
C THR A 124 -9.41 1.76 -2.69
N ALA A 125 -8.56 0.87 -3.21
CA ALA A 125 -7.48 0.22 -2.47
C ALA A 125 -6.15 0.99 -2.45
N LEU A 126 -6.03 2.05 -3.27
CA LEU A 126 -4.85 2.93 -3.38
C LEU A 126 -4.85 3.98 -2.26
#